data_AF-A0A371QUW6-F1
#
_entry.id   AF-A0A371QUW6-F1
#
_cell.length_a   1.000
_cell.length_b   1.000
_cell.length_c   1.000
_cell.angle_alpha   90.00
_cell.angle_beta   90.00
_cell.angle_gamma   90.00
#
_symmetry.space_group_name_H-M   'P 1'
#
loop_
_entity.id
_entity.type
_entity.pdbx_description
1 polymer ?
#
loop_
_entity_poly.entity_id
_entity_poly.type
_entity_poly.pdbx_seq_one_letter_code
_entity_poly.pdbx_strand_id
1 'polypeptide(L)'
;MTAQELKPSEEKIEKLIELLQQDKVQEALISIVERLDIIKELVNTLYDFKRSGVLDDLLNAAASLRFFTEGLLTREFMERVSKLQEVALIAGNNLAMDSSKVDCLTYAVAAAEDAKPVGLFGLLNALRDPEVQRGLGFLIAVLKKLGSCQR
;
A
#
# COMPACT_ATOMS: atom_id res chain seq x y z
N MET A 1 22.18 -55.24 10.09
CA MET A 1 20.90 -55.03 10.82
C MET A 1 21.05 -53.74 11.63
N THR A 2 21.14 -52.56 11.00
CA THR A 2 20.03 -51.65 10.59
C THR A 2 19.09 -51.26 11.74
N ALA A 3 19.47 -50.22 12.49
CA ALA A 3 18.61 -49.57 13.49
C ALA A 3 18.86 -48.04 13.55
N GLN A 4 18.90 -47.35 12.40
CA GLN A 4 19.22 -45.92 12.39
C GLN A 4 18.39 -45.02 11.46
N GLU A 5 17.21 -45.45 11.01
CA GLU A 5 16.36 -44.64 10.10
C GLU A 5 14.91 -44.36 10.59
N LEU A 6 14.61 -44.51 11.89
CA LEU A 6 13.28 -44.14 12.45
C LEU A 6 13.24 -42.84 13.29
N LYS A 7 14.40 -42.22 13.59
CA LYS A 7 14.51 -41.15 14.59
C LYS A 7 13.84 -39.79 14.30
N PRO A 8 13.75 -39.26 13.06
CA PRO A 8 13.30 -37.87 12.87
C PRO A 8 11.78 -37.68 13.03
N SER A 9 10.98 -38.75 13.00
CA SER A 9 9.54 -38.69 13.22
C SER A 9 9.17 -38.78 14.70
N GLU A 10 9.92 -39.57 15.48
CA GLU A 10 9.69 -39.74 16.93
C GLU A 10 10.00 -38.45 17.69
N GLU A 11 11.10 -37.76 17.36
CA GLU A 11 11.45 -36.47 17.98
C GLU A 11 10.40 -35.37 17.70
N LYS A 12 9.84 -35.34 16.49
CA LYS A 12 8.76 -34.40 16.15
C LYS A 12 7.48 -34.69 16.92
N ILE A 13 7.17 -35.97 17.15
CA ILE A 13 6.01 -36.39 17.93
C ILE A 13 6.20 -36.04 19.41
N GLU A 14 7.38 -36.27 19.97
CA GLU A 14 7.70 -35.86 21.35
C GLU A 14 7.59 -34.34 21.54
N LYS A 15 8.15 -33.55 20.62
CA LYS A 15 7.98 -32.08 20.62
C LYS A 15 6.53 -31.65 20.47
N LEU A 16 5.73 -32.34 19.65
CA LEU A 16 4.31 -32.08 19.51
C LEU A 16 3.56 -32.38 20.81
N ILE A 17 3.88 -33.50 21.47
CA ILE A 17 3.28 -33.88 22.77
C ILE A 17 3.64 -32.84 23.83
N GLU A 18 4.89 -32.40 23.88
CA GLU A 18 5.37 -31.39 24.82
C GLU A 18 4.70 -30.03 24.59
N LEU A 19 4.49 -29.64 23.32
CA LEU A 19 3.73 -28.43 22.96
C LEU A 19 2.25 -28.56 23.30
N LEU A 20 1.63 -29.72 23.04
CA LEU A 20 0.22 -29.98 23.37
C LEU A 20 -0.04 -30.04 24.89
N GLN A 21 0.98 -30.37 25.69
CA GLN A 21 0.88 -30.35 27.15
C GLN A 21 0.95 -28.95 27.74
N GLN A 22 1.28 -27.92 26.95
CA GLN A 22 1.24 -26.54 27.42
C GLN A 22 -0.20 -26.06 27.54
N ASP A 23 -0.60 -25.58 28.72
CA ASP A 23 -1.97 -25.07 28.98
C ASP A 23 -2.41 -24.04 27.93
N LYS A 24 -1.49 -23.17 27.50
CA LYS A 24 -1.75 -22.17 26.44
C LYS A 24 -2.13 -22.79 25.09
N VAL A 25 -1.53 -23.92 24.72
CA VAL A 25 -1.81 -24.60 23.45
C VAL A 25 -3.16 -25.31 23.53
N GLN A 26 -3.50 -25.88 24.69
CA GLN A 26 -4.82 -26.47 24.91
C GLN A 26 -5.93 -25.42 24.88
N GLU A 27 -5.76 -24.29 25.55
CA GLU A 27 -6.71 -23.17 25.50
C GLU A 27 -6.87 -22.62 24.09
N ALA A 28 -5.77 -22.47 23.34
CA ALA A 28 -5.83 -22.03 21.95
C ALA A 28 -6.55 -23.03 21.05
N LEU A 29 -6.31 -24.33 21.23
CA LEU A 29 -7.00 -25.40 20.51
C LEU A 29 -8.48 -25.43 20.84
N ILE A 30 -8.87 -25.30 22.11
CA ILE A 30 -10.27 -25.20 22.53
C ILE A 30 -10.94 -23.99 21.85
N SER A 31 -10.31 -22.81 21.92
CA SER A 31 -10.82 -21.59 21.29
C SER A 31 -10.98 -21.71 19.76
N ILE A 32 -10.04 -22.39 19.09
CA ILE A 32 -10.13 -22.68 17.65
C ILE A 32 -11.26 -23.66 17.38
N VAL A 33 -11.37 -24.74 18.16
CA VAL A 33 -12.40 -25.77 18.03
C VAL A 33 -13.79 -25.18 18.21
N GLU A 34 -13.99 -24.35 19.24
CA GLU A 34 -15.23 -23.63 19.51
C GLU A 34 -15.62 -22.65 18.39
N ARG A 35 -14.63 -22.21 17.58
CA ARG A 35 -14.82 -21.24 16.49
C ARG A 35 -14.60 -21.87 15.12
N LEU A 36 -14.60 -23.21 15.01
CA LEU A 36 -14.30 -23.91 13.77
C LEU A 36 -15.18 -23.45 12.61
N ASP A 37 -16.45 -23.17 12.87
CA ASP A 37 -17.37 -22.68 11.85
C ASP A 37 -16.95 -21.31 11.30
N ILE A 38 -16.54 -20.38 12.17
CA ILE A 38 -16.06 -19.05 11.78
C ILE A 38 -14.74 -19.17 11.01
N ILE A 39 -13.83 -20.04 11.45
CA ILE A 39 -12.56 -20.27 10.76
C ILE A 39 -12.82 -20.87 9.38
N LYS A 40 -13.73 -21.83 9.27
CA LYS A 40 -14.14 -22.43 8.00
C LYS A 40 -14.73 -21.39 7.05
N GLU A 41 -15.59 -20.50 7.55
CA GLU A 41 -16.18 -19.42 6.77
C GLU A 41 -15.12 -18.41 6.31
N LEU A 42 -14.19 -18.04 7.18
CA LEU A 42 -13.06 -17.16 6.83
C LEU A 42 -12.16 -17.81 5.77
N VAL A 43 -11.81 -19.08 5.94
CA VAL A 43 -11.01 -19.83 4.96
C VAL A 43 -11.73 -19.93 3.63
N ASN A 44 -13.03 -20.19 3.62
CA ASN A 44 -13.83 -20.21 2.39
C ASN A 44 -13.87 -18.82 1.73
N THR A 45 -14.06 -17.75 2.50
CA THR A 45 -14.04 -16.37 2.00
C THR A 45 -12.69 -16.02 1.39
N LEU A 46 -11.59 -16.38 2.07
CA LEU A 46 -10.23 -16.18 1.56
C LEU A 46 -9.97 -17.00 0.29
N TYR A 47 -10.51 -18.22 0.24
CA TYR A 47 -10.45 -19.07 -0.94
C TYR A 47 -11.22 -18.46 -2.12
N ASP A 48 -12.43 -17.95 -1.89
CA ASP A 48 -13.25 -17.27 -2.89
C ASP A 48 -12.60 -15.95 -3.37
N PHE A 49 -11.93 -15.22 -2.47
CA PHE A 49 -11.16 -14.01 -2.81
C PHE A 49 -9.94 -14.33 -3.67
N LYS A 50 -9.23 -15.43 -3.36
CA LYS A 50 -8.12 -15.90 -4.20
C LYS A 50 -8.63 -16.42 -5.55
N ARG A 51 -9.72 -17.17 -5.56
CA ARG A 51 -10.31 -17.75 -6.77
C ARG A 51 -10.91 -16.69 -7.70
N SER A 52 -11.49 -15.63 -7.13
CA SER A 52 -12.06 -14.52 -7.90
C SER A 52 -11.01 -13.58 -8.49
N GLY A 53 -9.73 -13.76 -8.15
CA GLY A 53 -8.63 -12.89 -8.62
C GLY A 53 -8.53 -11.57 -7.87
N VAL A 54 -9.43 -11.29 -6.92
CA VAL A 54 -9.43 -10.04 -6.13
C VAL A 54 -8.13 -9.91 -5.32
N LEU A 55 -7.61 -11.03 -4.80
CA LEU A 55 -6.34 -11.01 -4.08
C LEU A 55 -5.16 -10.66 -5.01
N ASP A 56 -5.17 -11.17 -6.24
CA ASP A 56 -4.16 -10.87 -7.25
C ASP A 56 -4.25 -9.41 -7.71
N ASP A 57 -5.47 -8.89 -7.91
CA ASP A 57 -5.71 -7.48 -8.22
C ASP A 57 -5.21 -6.55 -7.11
N LEU A 58 -5.44 -6.91 -5.83
CA LEU A 58 -4.92 -6.18 -4.67
C LEU A 58 -3.39 -6.20 -4.62
N LEU A 59 -2.76 -7.34 -4.88
CA LEU A 59 -1.30 -7.46 -4.93
C LEU A 59 -0.71 -6.65 -6.08
N ASN A 60 -1.35 -6.67 -7.25
CA ASN A 60 -0.96 -5.88 -8.42
C ASN A 60 -1.13 -4.37 -8.16
N ALA A 61 -2.21 -3.96 -7.51
CA ALA A 61 -2.42 -2.58 -7.09
C ALA A 61 -1.36 -2.14 -6.08
N ALA A 62 -1.04 -2.99 -5.10
CA ALA A 62 0.01 -2.71 -4.12
C ALA A 62 1.41 -2.61 -4.75
N ALA A 63 1.72 -3.48 -5.72
CA ALA A 63 2.96 -3.43 -6.49
C ALA A 63 3.04 -2.16 -7.35
N SER A 64 1.92 -1.76 -7.98
CA SER A 64 1.83 -0.53 -8.76
C SER A 64 2.02 0.70 -7.86
N LEU A 65 1.42 0.71 -6.67
CA LEU A 65 1.57 1.79 -5.72
C LEU A 65 3.02 1.94 -5.23
N ARG A 66 3.72 0.83 -4.99
CA ARG A 66 5.16 0.84 -4.67
C ARG A 66 5.99 1.52 -5.77
N PHE A 67 5.69 1.23 -7.03
CA PHE A 67 6.35 1.91 -8.15
C PHE A 67 6.09 3.42 -8.15
N PHE A 68 4.87 3.87 -7.81
CA PHE A 68 4.59 5.30 -7.66
C PHE A 68 5.32 5.92 -6.47
N THR A 69 5.32 5.27 -5.31
CA THR A 69 5.96 5.81 -4.10
C THR A 69 7.48 5.83 -4.21
N GLU A 70 8.08 4.78 -4.79
CA GLU A 70 9.54 4.71 -4.97
C GLU A 70 9.96 5.53 -6.19
N GLY A 71 9.19 5.52 -7.28
CA GLY A 71 9.49 6.21 -8.53
C GLY A 71 9.32 7.73 -8.49
N LEU A 72 8.23 8.23 -7.91
CA LEU A 72 7.95 9.68 -7.84
C LEU A 72 8.82 10.41 -6.82
N LEU A 73 9.36 9.71 -5.82
CA LEU A 73 10.26 10.28 -4.81
C LEU A 73 11.74 10.12 -5.19
N THR A 74 12.05 9.61 -6.37
CA THR A 74 13.44 9.54 -6.83
C THR A 74 13.99 10.91 -7.21
N ARG A 75 15.29 11.11 -6.94
CA ARG A 75 16.03 12.30 -7.42
C ARG A 75 15.94 12.45 -8.94
N GLU A 76 15.87 11.35 -9.68
CA GLU A 76 15.69 11.34 -11.14
C GLU A 76 14.35 11.92 -11.59
N PHE A 77 13.25 11.62 -10.88
CA PHE A 77 11.95 12.23 -11.18
C PHE A 77 11.98 13.75 -10.92
N MET A 78 12.56 14.17 -9.79
CA MET A 78 12.74 15.59 -9.46
C MET A 78 13.61 16.32 -10.50
N GLU A 79 14.66 15.68 -10.99
CA GLU A 79 15.54 16.23 -12.04
C GLU A 79 14.83 16.31 -13.41
N ARG A 80 13.91 15.39 -13.71
CA ARG A 80 13.09 15.46 -14.93
C ARG A 80 12.04 16.57 -14.83
N VAL A 81 11.44 16.76 -13.66
CA VAL A 81 10.50 17.87 -13.40
C VAL A 81 11.20 19.23 -13.51
N SER A 82 12.43 19.37 -13.00
CA SER A 82 13.20 20.61 -13.14
C SER A 82 13.60 20.87 -14.61
N LYS A 83 13.95 19.84 -15.38
CA LYS A 83 14.19 19.97 -16.83
C LYS A 83 12.92 20.34 -17.60
N LEU A 84 11.74 19.89 -17.16
CA LEU A 84 10.47 20.33 -17.75
C LEU A 84 10.18 21.81 -17.50
N GLN A 85 10.58 22.37 -16.35
CA GLN A 85 10.52 23.83 -16.12
C GLN A 85 11.43 24.58 -17.10
N GLU A 86 12.63 24.06 -17.35
CA GLU A 86 13.58 24.69 -18.28
C GLU A 86 13.08 24.65 -19.72
N VAL A 87 12.51 23.53 -20.16
CA VAL A 87 11.89 23.40 -21.49
C VAL A 87 10.64 24.27 -21.63
N ALA A 88 9.85 24.45 -20.56
CA ALA A 88 8.70 25.36 -20.55
C ALA A 88 9.12 26.84 -20.69
N LEU A 89 10.26 27.23 -20.12
CA LEU A 89 10.86 28.56 -20.27
C LEU A 89 11.39 28.78 -21.70
N ILE A 90 11.99 27.76 -22.32
CA ILE A 90 12.54 27.82 -23.69
C ILE A 90 11.43 27.78 -24.75
N ALA A 91 10.32 27.08 -24.49
CA ALA A 91 9.18 26.98 -25.41
C ALA A 91 8.26 28.23 -25.44
N GLY A 92 8.60 29.29 -24.71
CA GLY A 92 8.02 30.62 -24.90
C GLY A 92 6.52 30.72 -24.61
N ASN A 93 5.98 29.89 -23.72
CA ASN A 93 4.64 30.11 -23.19
C ASN A 93 4.72 30.78 -21.83
N ASN A 94 3.75 31.65 -21.53
CA ASN A 94 3.60 32.38 -20.26
C ASN A 94 3.28 31.46 -19.07
N LEU A 95 4.07 30.40 -18.86
CA LEU A 95 4.36 29.91 -17.52
C LEU A 95 5.35 30.89 -16.89
N ALA A 96 4.98 32.18 -16.85
CA ALA A 96 5.43 33.05 -15.79
C ALA A 96 4.83 32.45 -14.51
N MET A 97 5.50 31.44 -13.96
CA MET A 97 5.24 30.99 -12.61
C MET A 97 5.53 32.21 -11.76
N ASP A 98 4.46 32.93 -11.43
CA ASP A 98 4.45 33.95 -10.40
C ASP A 98 5.27 33.39 -9.23
N SER A 99 6.37 34.05 -8.88
CA SER A 99 7.35 33.52 -7.93
C SER A 99 6.67 33.16 -6.60
N SER A 100 5.60 33.88 -6.26
CA SER A 100 4.76 33.60 -5.10
C SER A 100 4.08 32.21 -5.12
N LYS A 101 3.74 31.68 -6.29
CA LYS A 101 3.16 30.32 -6.44
C LYS A 101 4.21 29.24 -6.32
N VAL A 102 5.44 29.53 -6.74
CA VAL A 102 6.59 28.63 -6.54
C VAL A 102 6.94 28.58 -5.05
N ASP A 103 6.96 29.73 -4.37
CA ASP A 103 7.19 29.83 -2.93
C ASP A 103 6.11 29.10 -2.12
N CYS A 104 4.85 29.19 -2.54
CA CYS A 104 3.75 28.45 -1.92
C CYS A 104 3.93 26.92 -2.09
N LEU A 105 4.35 26.48 -3.27
CA LEU A 105 4.59 25.07 -3.54
C LEU A 105 5.79 24.53 -2.76
N THR A 106 6.89 25.28 -2.67
CA THR A 106 8.07 24.89 -1.88
C THR A 106 7.74 24.83 -0.39
N TYR A 107 6.97 25.80 0.13
CA TYR A 107 6.47 25.75 1.50
C TYR A 107 5.57 24.54 1.75
N ALA A 108 4.64 24.24 0.84
CA ALA A 108 3.75 23.10 0.98
C ALA A 108 4.51 21.75 0.97
N VAL A 109 5.55 21.62 0.13
CA VAL A 109 6.41 20.43 0.11
C VAL A 109 7.22 20.31 1.40
N ALA A 110 7.81 21.40 1.89
CA ALA A 110 8.53 21.40 3.17
C ALA A 110 7.61 21.03 4.34
N ALA A 111 6.39 21.56 4.37
CA ALA A 111 5.39 21.23 5.40
C ALA A 111 4.90 19.77 5.30
N ALA A 112 4.99 19.14 4.12
CA ALA A 112 4.60 17.75 3.92
C ALA A 112 5.64 16.74 4.46
N GLU A 113 6.91 17.13 4.62
CA GLU A 113 7.94 16.26 5.20
C GLU A 113 7.65 15.90 6.66
N ASP A 114 6.97 16.80 7.38
CA ASP A 114 6.55 16.60 8.78
C ASP A 114 5.16 15.92 8.91
N ALA A 115 4.57 15.47 7.79
CA ALA A 115 3.23 14.88 7.81
C ALA A 115 3.20 13.54 8.56
N LYS A 116 2.36 13.47 9.60
CA LYS A 116 2.21 12.24 10.39
C LYS A 116 1.46 11.16 9.61
N PRO A 117 1.84 9.87 9.77
CA PRO A 117 1.09 8.76 9.19
C PRO A 117 -0.38 8.80 9.65
N VAL A 118 -1.31 8.74 8.70
CA VAL A 118 -2.75 8.67 9.00
C VAL A 118 -3.25 7.23 8.94
N GLY A 119 -4.04 6.83 9.94
CA GLY A 119 -4.73 5.54 9.92
C GLY A 119 -5.90 5.53 8.93
N LEU A 120 -6.56 4.38 8.76
CA LEU A 120 -7.64 4.19 7.78
C LEU A 120 -8.80 5.20 7.93
N PHE A 121 -9.23 5.45 9.17
CA PHE A 121 -10.25 6.46 9.47
C PHE A 121 -9.77 7.90 9.23
N GLY A 122 -8.49 8.17 9.50
CA GLY A 122 -7.87 9.47 9.24
C GLY A 122 -7.82 9.77 7.74
N LEU A 123 -7.47 8.78 6.94
CA LEU A 123 -7.50 8.89 5.47
C LEU A 123 -8.92 9.15 4.95
N LEU A 124 -9.92 8.41 5.45
CA LEU A 124 -11.30 8.60 5.01
C LEU A 124 -11.84 9.98 5.39
N ASN A 125 -11.43 10.52 6.54
CA ASN A 125 -11.72 11.90 6.91
C ASN A 125 -10.97 12.91 6.03
N ALA A 126 -9.70 12.69 5.72
CA ALA A 126 -8.93 13.55 4.84
C ALA A 126 -9.53 13.61 3.43
N LEU A 127 -10.05 12.51 2.89
CA LEU A 127 -10.76 12.51 1.61
C LEU A 127 -12.11 13.24 1.64
N ARG A 128 -12.69 13.41 2.83
CA ARG A 128 -13.92 14.21 3.05
C ARG A 128 -13.60 15.68 3.33
N ASP A 129 -12.34 16.02 3.54
CA ASP A 129 -11.92 17.39 3.76
C ASP A 129 -12.13 18.24 2.49
N PRO A 130 -12.77 19.42 2.61
CA PRO A 130 -13.09 20.25 1.46
C PRO A 130 -11.86 20.81 0.73
N GLU A 131 -10.72 20.97 1.40
CA GLU A 131 -9.48 21.44 0.76
C GLU A 131 -8.82 20.32 -0.04
N VAL A 132 -8.80 19.11 0.51
CA VAL A 132 -8.30 17.91 -0.19
C VAL A 132 -9.16 17.61 -1.43
N GLN A 133 -10.49 17.73 -1.31
CA GLN A 133 -11.39 17.56 -2.45
C GLN A 133 -11.16 18.58 -3.56
N ARG A 134 -10.89 19.84 -3.21
CA ARG A 134 -10.54 20.88 -4.20
C ARG A 134 -9.23 20.52 -4.93
N GLY A 135 -8.20 20.11 -4.19
CA GLY A 135 -6.92 19.69 -4.77
C GLY A 135 -7.06 18.48 -5.71
N LEU A 136 -7.74 17.43 -5.26
CA LEU A 136 -8.03 16.24 -6.08
C LEU A 136 -8.87 16.58 -7.31
N GLY A 137 -9.87 17.45 -7.17
CA GLY A 137 -10.70 17.91 -8.28
C GLY A 137 -9.89 18.63 -9.37
N PHE A 138 -8.96 19.49 -8.97
CA PHE A 138 -8.02 20.12 -9.90
C PHE A 138 -7.14 19.09 -10.62
N LEU A 139 -6.54 18.15 -9.88
CA LEU A 139 -5.69 17.11 -10.46
C LEU A 139 -6.44 16.25 -11.49
N ILE A 140 -7.65 15.81 -11.16
CA ILE A 140 -8.52 15.04 -12.06
C ILE A 140 -8.84 15.85 -13.32
N ALA A 141 -9.13 17.15 -13.19
CA ALA A 141 -9.40 18.02 -14.33
C ALA A 141 -8.19 18.15 -15.27
N VAL A 142 -6.98 18.30 -14.71
CA VAL A 142 -5.72 18.33 -15.47
C VAL A 142 -5.50 17.01 -16.20
N LEU A 143 -5.59 15.88 -15.49
CA LEU A 143 -5.41 14.54 -16.07
C LEU A 143 -6.41 14.27 -17.20
N LYS A 144 -7.68 14.66 -17.02
CA LYS A 144 -8.72 14.54 -18.05
C LYS A 144 -8.35 15.32 -19.31
N LYS A 145 -7.79 16.52 -19.16
CA LYS A 145 -7.34 17.34 -20.30
C LYS A 145 -6.10 16.76 -20.98
N LEU A 146 -5.11 16.29 -20.22
CA LEU A 146 -3.94 15.62 -20.79
C LEU A 146 -4.33 14.37 -21.60
N GLY A 147 -5.19 13.51 -21.06
CA GLY A 147 -5.69 12.34 -21.78
C GLY A 147 -6.52 12.69 -23.02
N SER A 148 -7.16 13.87 -23.05
CA SER A 148 -7.83 14.36 -24.25
C SER A 148 -6.89 14.91 -25.33
N CYS A 149 -5.69 15.37 -24.96
CA CYS A 149 -4.67 15.81 -25.92
C CYS A 149 -3.86 14.65 -26.52
N GLN A 150 -3.90 13.47 -25.89
CA GLN A 150 -3.19 12.27 -26.35
C GLN A 150 -3.99 11.47 -27.40
N ARG A 151 -5.27 11.81 -27.63
CA ARG A 151 -6.08 11.32 -28.75
C ARG A 151 -5.93 12.25 -29.95
#